data_AF-A0A419EF32-F1
#
_entry.id   AF-A0A419EF32-F1
#
_cell.length_a   1.000
_cell.length_b   1.000
_cell.length_c   1.000
_cell.angle_alpha   90.00
_cell.angle_beta   90.00
_cell.angle_gamma   90.00
#
_symmetry.space_group_name_H-M   'P 1'
#
loop_
_entity.id
_entity.type
_entity.pdbx_description
1 polymer ?
#
loop_
_entity_poly.entity_id
_entity_poly.type
_entity_poly.pdbx_seq_one_letter_code
_entity_poly.pdbx_strand_id
1 'polypeptide(L)'
;MFCRNCGIQLPDDANFCLKCGYPQKDNISTDEIKWETCETDWVHVKPGTLFSKGTAKYIARAIGPQGQYIAGQSSEYTFAIPETEVITTARFAAFDSFIKQLVAEGWEFIGSFGVGDSQKRFRRRVK
;
A
#
# COMPACT_ATOMS: atom_id res chain seq x y z
N MET A 1 -9.43 -16.43 -39.98
CA MET A 1 -10.63 -16.71 -39.14
C MET A 1 -11.55 -15.48 -39.07
N PHE A 2 -12.76 -15.57 -38.51
CA PHE A 2 -13.64 -14.41 -38.27
C PHE A 2 -13.78 -14.13 -36.77
N CYS A 3 -13.88 -12.85 -36.39
CA CYS A 3 -14.09 -12.44 -35.01
C CYS A 3 -15.43 -12.97 -34.47
N ARG A 4 -15.40 -13.71 -33.35
CA ARG A 4 -16.59 -14.26 -32.67
C ARG A 4 -17.58 -13.21 -32.16
N ASN A 5 -17.17 -11.93 -32.07
CA ASN A 5 -17.99 -10.83 -31.54
C ASN A 5 -18.48 -9.87 -32.63
N CYS A 6 -17.60 -9.43 -33.54
CA CYS A 6 -17.96 -8.40 -34.52
C CYS A 6 -17.87 -8.84 -36.00
N GLY A 7 -17.54 -10.11 -36.27
CA GLY A 7 -17.57 -10.70 -37.61
C GLY A 7 -16.51 -10.23 -38.61
N ILE A 8 -15.52 -9.42 -38.22
CA ILE A 8 -14.43 -9.03 -39.14
C ILE A 8 -13.49 -10.21 -39.40
N GLN A 9 -12.93 -10.28 -40.62
CA GLN A 9 -11.87 -11.23 -40.93
C GLN A 9 -10.58 -10.87 -40.19
N LEU A 10 -9.97 -11.87 -39.57
CA LEU A 10 -8.75 -11.77 -38.78
C LEU A 10 -7.70 -12.78 -39.30
N PRO A 11 -6.40 -12.48 -39.11
CA PRO A 11 -5.33 -13.48 -39.23
C PRO A 11 -5.63 -14.73 -38.38
N ASP A 12 -5.21 -15.91 -38.83
CA ASP A 12 -5.52 -17.17 -38.14
C ASP A 12 -4.82 -17.31 -36.78
N ASP A 13 -3.75 -16.55 -36.55
CA ASP A 13 -3.00 -16.51 -35.30
C ASP A 13 -3.45 -15.40 -34.33
N ALA A 14 -4.41 -14.55 -34.74
CA ALA A 14 -4.84 -13.39 -33.97
C ALA A 14 -5.36 -13.77 -32.57
N ASN A 15 -4.70 -13.25 -31.53
CA ASN A 15 -5.14 -13.40 -30.14
C ASN A 15 -6.35 -12.50 -29.83
N PHE A 16 -6.36 -11.27 -30.38
CA PHE A 16 -7.44 -10.30 -30.18
C PHE A 16 -7.96 -9.81 -31.53
N CYS A 17 -9.22 -9.38 -31.54
CA CYS A 17 -9.77 -8.71 -32.70
C CYS A 17 -9.13 -7.31 -32.89
N LEU A 18 -8.51 -7.08 -34.05
CA LEU A 18 -7.89 -5.80 -34.40
C LEU A 18 -8.90 -4.64 -34.53
N LYS A 19 -10.21 -4.94 -34.62
CA LYS A 19 -11.28 -3.95 -34.70
C LYS A 19 -11.97 -3.67 -33.36
N CYS A 20 -12.32 -4.71 -32.59
CA CYS A 20 -13.15 -4.57 -31.39
C CYS A 20 -12.45 -5.01 -30.09
N GLY A 21 -11.20 -5.48 -30.15
CA GLY A 21 -10.44 -5.91 -28.98
C GLY A 21 -10.89 -7.24 -28.35
N TYR A 22 -11.95 -7.89 -28.84
CA TYR A 22 -12.46 -9.12 -28.23
C TYR A 22 -11.43 -10.28 -28.33
N PRO A 23 -11.16 -11.01 -27.24
CA PRO A 23 -10.23 -12.14 -27.24
C PRO A 23 -10.75 -13.31 -28.08
N GLN A 24 -9.92 -13.78 -29.01
CA GLN A 24 -10.25 -14.88 -29.92
C GLN A 24 -9.77 -16.25 -29.45
N LYS A 25 -8.93 -16.29 -28.41
CA LYS A 25 -8.47 -17.52 -27.76
C LYS A 25 -8.85 -17.51 -26.29
N ASP A 26 -9.33 -18.65 -25.80
CA ASP A 26 -9.92 -18.77 -24.46
C ASP A 26 -8.88 -18.79 -23.32
N ASN A 27 -7.58 -18.81 -23.66
CA ASN A 27 -6.45 -18.86 -22.71
C ASN A 27 -5.52 -17.64 -22.79
N ILE A 28 -6.03 -16.48 -23.23
CA ILE A 28 -5.26 -15.25 -23.06
C ILE A 28 -5.44 -14.82 -21.61
N SER A 29 -4.48 -15.22 -20.76
CA SER A 29 -4.35 -14.74 -19.38
C SER A 29 -4.29 -13.22 -19.43
N THR A 30 -5.42 -12.55 -19.17
CA THR A 30 -5.35 -11.19 -18.67
C THR A 30 -4.84 -11.34 -17.26
N ASP A 31 -3.53 -11.15 -17.05
CA ASP A 31 -2.98 -11.12 -15.70
C ASP A 31 -3.81 -10.11 -14.89
N GLU A 32 -4.71 -10.63 -14.05
CA GLU A 32 -5.62 -9.83 -13.27
C GLU A 32 -4.74 -9.03 -12.32
N ILE A 33 -4.67 -7.71 -12.51
CA ILE A 33 -3.82 -6.85 -11.70
C ILE A 33 -4.35 -6.90 -10.27
N LYS A 34 -3.72 -7.72 -9.43
CA LYS A 34 -4.05 -7.83 -8.01
C LYS A 34 -3.36 -6.70 -7.27
N TRP A 35 -4.13 -5.97 -6.50
CA TRP A 35 -3.64 -4.88 -5.66
C TRP A 35 -3.71 -5.28 -4.20
N GLU A 36 -2.74 -4.81 -3.42
CA GLU A 36 -2.85 -4.75 -1.96
C GLU A 36 -2.95 -3.30 -1.55
N THR A 37 -3.59 -3.07 -0.40
CA THR A 37 -3.62 -1.76 0.23
C THR A 37 -2.99 -1.85 1.60
N CYS A 38 -2.34 -0.79 2.06
CA CYS A 38 -1.90 -0.69 3.44
C CYS A 38 -2.28 0.64 4.07
N GLU A 39 -2.43 0.62 5.38
CA GLU A 39 -2.69 1.80 6.20
C GLU A 39 -1.64 1.91 7.30
N THR A 40 -1.13 3.13 7.50
CA THR A 40 -0.16 3.41 8.55
C THR A 40 -0.86 3.70 9.87
N ASP A 41 -0.33 3.11 10.92
CA ASP A 41 -0.88 3.20 12.27
C ASP A 41 0.24 3.51 13.27
N TRP A 42 -0.09 4.23 14.33
CA TRP A 42 0.83 4.57 15.40
C TRP A 42 0.54 3.71 16.62
N VAL A 43 1.47 2.85 16.99
CA VAL A 43 1.24 1.85 18.04
C VAL A 43 2.19 2.06 19.21
N HIS A 44 1.63 2.02 20.42
CA HIS A 44 2.42 2.00 21.65
C HIS A 44 3.10 0.64 21.80
N VAL A 45 4.42 0.65 21.93
CA VAL A 45 5.22 -0.50 22.37
C VAL A 45 5.27 -0.53 23.89
N LYS A 46 5.47 0.64 24.51
CA LYS A 46 5.38 0.85 25.95
C LYS A 46 4.55 2.11 26.23
N PRO A 47 3.55 2.04 27.12
CA PRO A 47 2.75 3.21 27.45
C PRO A 47 3.62 4.27 28.12
N GLY A 48 3.39 5.54 27.79
CA GLY A 48 3.92 6.68 28.52
C GLY A 48 2.92 7.17 29.56
N THR A 49 3.40 7.88 30.57
CA THR A 49 2.57 8.60 31.55
C THR A 49 3.00 10.06 31.63
N LEU A 50 2.32 10.85 32.47
CA LEU A 50 2.75 12.22 32.75
C LEU A 50 4.14 12.30 33.41
N PHE A 51 4.60 11.18 34.01
CA PHE A 51 5.86 11.11 34.77
C PHE A 51 6.90 10.18 34.14
N SER A 52 6.55 9.47 33.06
CA SER A 52 7.44 8.51 32.40
C SER A 52 7.27 8.54 30.89
N LYS A 53 8.39 8.44 30.18
CA LYS A 53 8.37 8.36 28.72
C LYS A 53 7.84 7.01 28.26
N GLY A 54 7.06 7.04 27.18
CA GLY A 54 6.61 5.84 26.47
C GLY A 54 7.50 5.51 25.28
N THR A 55 7.23 4.38 24.64
CA THR A 55 7.88 3.96 23.40
C THR A 55 6.81 3.60 22.38
N ALA A 56 6.96 4.08 21.16
CA ALA A 56 6.02 3.81 20.09
C ALA A 56 6.74 3.57 18.76
N LYS A 57 6.00 3.07 17.79
CA LYS A 57 6.45 2.90 16.41
C LYS A 57 5.30 3.07 15.44
N TYR A 58 5.63 3.24 14.17
CA TYR A 58 4.67 3.15 13.09
C TYR A 58 4.66 1.74 12.51
N ILE A 59 3.48 1.29 12.09
CA ILE A 59 3.31 0.03 11.35
C ILE A 59 2.47 0.30 10.11
N ALA A 60 2.70 -0.47 9.04
CA ALA A 60 1.85 -0.49 7.85
C ALA A 60 1.07 -1.80 7.86
N ARG A 61 -0.22 -1.74 8.17
CA ARG A 61 -1.11 -2.91 8.10
C ARG A 61 -1.59 -3.05 6.67
N ALA A 62 -1.21 -4.13 6.01
CA ALA A 62 -1.58 -4.41 4.63
C ALA A 62 -2.68 -5.47 4.55
N ILE A 63 -3.53 -5.34 3.53
CA ILE A 63 -4.56 -6.29 3.14
C ILE A 63 -4.36 -6.59 1.66
N GLY A 64 -4.11 -7.87 1.35
CA GLY A 64 -3.88 -8.34 -0.01
C GLY A 64 -4.49 -9.73 -0.26
N PRO A 65 -4.16 -10.38 -1.39
CA PRO A 65 -4.70 -11.68 -1.77
C PRO A 65 -4.46 -12.80 -0.74
N GLN A 66 -3.39 -12.69 0.07
CA GLN A 66 -3.06 -13.67 1.11
C GLN A 66 -3.64 -13.31 2.50
N GLY A 67 -4.47 -12.27 2.58
CA GLY A 67 -5.06 -11.79 3.83
C GLY A 67 -4.33 -10.57 4.41
N GLN A 68 -4.41 -10.41 5.73
CA GLN A 68 -3.85 -9.25 6.45
C GLN A 68 -2.45 -9.55 6.99
N TYR A 69 -1.53 -8.60 6.86
CA TYR A 69 -0.16 -8.71 7.38
C TYR A 69 0.48 -7.35 7.68
N ILE A 70 1.67 -7.32 8.30
CA ILE A 70 2.45 -6.08 8.50
C ILE A 70 3.43 -5.93 7.34
N ALA A 71 3.19 -4.94 6.48
CA ALA A 71 4.04 -4.65 5.33
C ALA A 71 5.34 -3.93 5.69
N GLY A 72 5.36 -3.21 6.81
CA GLY A 72 6.55 -2.51 7.28
C GLY A 72 6.35 -1.95 8.68
N GLN A 73 7.46 -1.62 9.33
CA GLN A 73 7.47 -0.97 10.63
C GLN A 73 8.62 0.03 10.74
N SER A 74 8.39 1.15 11.43
CA SER A 74 9.46 2.09 11.75
C SER A 74 10.36 1.56 12.85
N SER A 75 11.51 2.21 13.04
CA SER A 75 12.25 2.10 14.31
C SER A 75 11.38 2.60 15.46
N GLU A 76 11.58 2.00 16.63
CA GLU A 76 10.96 2.47 17.86
C GLU A 76 11.55 3.82 18.27
N TYR A 77 10.70 4.72 18.78
CA TYR A 77 11.13 6.00 19.31
C TYR A 77 10.39 6.32 20.60
N THR A 78 11.00 7.20 21.38
CA THR A 78 10.47 7.62 22.67
C THR A 78 9.46 8.74 22.49
N PHE A 79 8.35 8.69 23.22
CA PHE A 79 7.37 9.77 23.32
C PHE A 79 7.11 10.16 24.78
N ALA A 80 6.54 11.34 25.03
CA ALA A 80 6.15 11.79 26.37
C ALA A 80 4.83 12.57 26.31
N ILE A 81 4.19 12.71 27.46
CA ILE A 81 2.91 13.41 27.63
C ILE A 81 3.11 14.48 28.72
N PRO A 82 2.88 15.78 28.45
CA PRO A 82 2.60 16.36 27.13
C PRO A 82 3.80 16.21 26.18
N GLU A 83 3.52 16.27 24.88
CA GLU A 83 4.56 16.18 23.86
C GLU A 83 5.43 17.43 23.89
N THR A 84 6.75 17.27 23.78
CA THR A 84 7.71 18.38 23.67
C THR A 84 8.17 18.51 22.22
N GLU A 85 8.65 19.69 21.82
CA GLU A 85 9.13 19.94 20.46
C GLU A 85 10.15 18.88 19.99
N VAL A 86 11.12 18.54 20.83
CA VAL A 86 12.14 17.51 20.54
C VAL A 86 11.50 16.14 20.24
N ILE A 87 10.46 15.78 21.00
CA ILE A 87 9.75 14.51 20.82
C ILE A 87 8.91 14.54 19.54
N THR A 88 8.27 15.67 19.26
CA THR A 88 7.53 15.89 18.02
C THR A 88 8.44 15.80 16.79
N THR A 89 9.65 16.37 16.84
CA THR A 89 10.65 16.24 15.76
C THR A 89 11.08 14.80 15.55
N ALA A 90 11.39 14.06 16.62
CA ALA A 90 11.79 12.65 16.55
C ALA A 90 10.66 11.78 15.96
N ARG A 91 9.41 12.05 16.36
CA ARG A 91 8.22 11.41 15.81
C ARG A 91 8.09 11.63 14.31
N PHE A 92 8.19 12.88 13.84
CA PHE A 92 8.08 13.19 12.42
C PHE A 92 9.24 12.61 11.60
N ALA A 93 10.46 12.63 12.13
CA ALA A 93 11.60 12.01 11.45
C ALA A 93 11.43 10.48 11.32
N ALA A 94 10.95 9.81 12.36
CA ALA A 94 10.64 8.38 12.31
C ALA A 94 9.54 8.07 11.29
N PHE A 95 8.52 8.92 11.20
CA PHE A 95 7.44 8.75 10.23
C PHE A 95 7.90 8.99 8.79
N ASP A 96 8.64 10.07 8.52
CA ASP A 96 9.17 10.37 7.19
C ASP A 96 10.09 9.25 6.68
N SER A 97 10.99 8.76 7.55
CA SER A 97 11.85 7.61 7.22
C SER A 97 11.01 6.35 6.91
N PHE A 98 9.94 6.12 7.65
CA PHE A 98 9.05 4.98 7.45
C PHE A 98 8.27 5.08 6.12
N ILE A 99 7.77 6.26 5.77
CA ILE A 99 7.11 6.47 4.47
C ILE A 99 8.10 6.26 3.32
N LYS A 100 9.33 6.74 3.44
CA LYS A 100 10.39 6.52 2.44
C LYS A 100 10.66 5.03 2.22
N GLN A 101 10.66 4.22 3.29
CA GLN A 101 10.81 2.77 3.18
C GLN A 101 9.66 2.13 2.41
N LEU A 102 8.40 2.46 2.75
CA LEU A 102 7.24 1.94 2.02
C LEU A 102 7.31 2.28 0.53
N VAL A 103 7.64 3.53 0.19
CA VAL A 103 7.77 3.95 -1.22
C VAL A 103 8.89 3.20 -1.92
N ALA A 104 10.04 2.98 -1.26
CA ALA A 104 11.15 2.20 -1.81
C ALA A 104 10.78 0.72 -2.06
N GLU A 105 9.85 0.17 -1.29
CA GLU A 105 9.28 -1.17 -1.46
C GLU A 105 8.17 -1.25 -2.53
N GLY A 106 7.85 -0.13 -3.18
CA GLY A 106 6.86 -0.06 -4.26
C GLY A 106 5.43 0.26 -3.81
N TRP A 107 5.25 0.76 -2.59
CA TRP A 107 3.96 1.28 -2.13
C TRP A 107 3.71 2.69 -2.69
N GLU A 108 2.59 2.85 -3.40
CA GLU A 108 2.10 4.11 -3.95
C GLU A 108 1.15 4.79 -2.95
N PHE A 109 1.39 6.05 -2.62
CA PHE A 109 0.48 6.83 -1.77
C PHE A 109 -0.85 7.09 -2.49
N ILE A 110 -1.97 6.82 -1.80
CA ILE A 110 -3.33 7.00 -2.35
C ILE A 110 -4.19 7.96 -1.54
N GLY A 111 -3.70 8.48 -0.41
CA GLY A 111 -4.40 9.47 0.40
C GLY A 111 -4.19 9.29 1.90
N SER A 112 -4.79 10.19 2.67
CA SER A 112 -4.83 10.12 4.14
C SER A 112 -6.26 9.83 4.61
N PHE A 113 -6.42 9.19 5.76
CA PHE A 113 -7.71 9.00 6.40
C PHE A 113 -7.64 9.47 7.86
N GLY A 114 -8.73 10.01 8.40
CA GLY A 114 -8.80 10.44 9.81
C GLY A 114 -8.23 11.83 10.10
N VAL A 115 -8.10 12.14 11.40
CA VAL A 115 -7.80 13.49 11.94
C VAL A 115 -6.34 13.61 12.42
N GLY A 116 -5.44 12.72 11.98
CA GLY A 116 -4.04 12.70 12.40
C GLY A 116 -3.08 12.57 11.22
N ASP A 117 -1.98 13.33 11.26
CA ASP A 117 -0.96 13.39 10.19
C ASP A 117 -0.29 12.03 9.87
N SER A 118 -0.44 11.06 10.77
CA SER A 118 0.20 9.75 10.71
C SER A 118 -0.63 8.63 10.06
N GLN A 119 -1.90 8.87 9.72
CA GLN A 119 -2.78 7.87 9.08
C GLN A 119 -2.78 8.06 7.56
N LYS A 120 -1.90 7.33 6.87
CA LYS A 120 -1.71 7.35 5.41
C LYS A 120 -2.06 6.01 4.82
N ARG A 121 -2.61 6.02 3.60
CA ARG A 121 -2.96 4.83 2.83
C ARG A 121 -2.07 4.73 1.61
N PHE A 122 -1.68 3.49 1.32
CA PHE A 122 -0.89 3.14 0.15
C PHE A 122 -1.50 1.94 -0.57
N ARG A 123 -1.08 1.73 -1.82
CA ARG A 123 -1.35 0.50 -2.57
C ARG A 123 -0.09 0.01 -3.26
N ARG A 124 -0.01 -1.29 -3.54
CA ARG A 124 1.03 -1.85 -4.42
C ARG A 124 0.45 -2.93 -5.30
N ARG A 125 1.08 -3.17 -6.45
CA ARG A 125 0.73 -4.30 -7.33
C ARG A 125 1.35 -5.58 -6.77
N VAL A 126 0.56 -6.64 -6.72
CA VAL A 126 1.02 -8.00 -6.45
C VAL A 126 1.39 -8.63 -7.79
N LYS A 127 2.59 -9.18 -7.85
CA LYS A 127 3.03 -10.00 -8.97
C LYS A 127 2.46 -11.41 -8.87
#